data_AF-A0A8J5KJP2-F1
#
_entry.id   AF-A0A8J5KJP2-F1
#
_cell.length_a   1.000
_cell.length_b   1.000
_cell.length_c   1.000
_cell.angle_alpha   90.00
_cell.angle_beta   90.00
_cell.angle_gamma   90.00
#
_symmetry.space_group_name_H-M   'P 1'
#
loop_
_entity.id
_entity.type
_entity.pdbx_description
1 polymer ?
#
loop_
_entity_poly.entity_id
_entity_poly.type
_entity_poly.pdbx_seq_one_letter_code
_entity_poly.pdbx_strand_id
1 'polypeptide(L)'
;MHWPSRSLSSPPLRLLRCPLRQPRHRRARLDRRCSTLPVDCWSALKYVNSSRRVADAMAALLDLTTLTSNALSKIAALQRCGPDLSLWGPPQTESNGYWSDPPAASAPQSGSSAPLPSSPPPARPPNATVCKTGSCDYLAVQEAVDAAPDLGSDRFVFHIKAGVYEETLAKRRPNQGAVATYDSASVAVLGDGFAARDLTFENKAGPSSHQAVAFRCDSDRSVLELVEFRGHQNTLYAHSLLQLYCRCRISGTLDFIFGNSAAVFDRCSIEVVPRAEGPAKAGSNPVAAHGRIDPAQATGFVFNGCPINGSADYLAAYRRKPGAHREYLGRPWKEYLRTVYVNCYMGEMVMPEGWLPWKGDFALSTLFYREYGSRGPGANPATRVKWRFQIPEEHVAFYSLENFIQGDEWVPSEQ
;
A
#
# COMPACT_ATOMS: atom_id res chain seq x y z
N MET A 1 59.07 -6.94 32.03
CA MET A 1 59.01 -7.25 30.58
C MET A 1 57.86 -6.44 29.99
N HIS A 2 58.18 -5.43 29.20
CA HIS A 2 57.26 -4.54 28.49
C HIS A 2 57.26 -4.90 27.01
N TRP A 3 56.09 -5.01 26.37
CA TRP A 3 55.84 -4.89 24.91
C TRP A 3 54.31 -4.61 24.73
N PRO A 4 53.85 -4.00 23.61
CA PRO A 4 53.34 -2.63 23.62
C PRO A 4 51.94 -2.44 23.01
N SER A 5 51.47 -1.19 23.09
CA SER A 5 50.34 -0.62 22.37
C SER A 5 50.51 -0.73 20.84
N ARG A 6 49.47 -1.24 20.17
CA ARG A 6 49.26 -1.07 18.72
C ARG A 6 48.02 -0.22 18.47
N SER A 7 48.23 0.82 17.68
CA SER A 7 47.22 1.68 17.09
C SER A 7 46.34 0.89 16.12
N LEU A 8 45.02 0.99 16.31
CA LEU A 8 44.04 0.61 15.30
C LEU A 8 43.99 1.71 14.25
N SER A 9 44.63 1.47 13.11
CA SER A 9 44.35 2.23 11.89
C SER A 9 43.07 1.67 11.27
N SER A 10 42.06 2.52 11.14
CA SER A 10 40.82 2.22 10.42
C SER A 10 41.15 1.98 8.94
N PRO A 11 40.67 0.90 8.29
CA PRO A 11 40.77 0.78 6.85
C PRO A 11 39.84 1.83 6.18
N PRO A 12 40.23 2.41 5.03
CA PRO A 12 39.38 3.37 4.33
C PRO A 12 38.14 2.66 3.78
N LEU A 13 36.96 3.30 3.95
CA LEU A 13 35.71 2.92 3.30
C LEU A 13 35.95 2.78 1.79
N ARG A 14 35.98 1.55 1.29
CA ARG A 14 35.79 1.27 -0.14
C ARG A 14 34.31 1.50 -0.45
N LEU A 15 33.99 2.65 -1.05
CA LEU A 15 32.74 2.86 -1.78
C LEU A 15 32.61 1.74 -2.81
N LEU A 16 31.72 0.79 -2.54
CA LEU A 16 31.27 -0.19 -3.53
C LEU A 16 30.60 0.59 -4.66
N ARG A 17 31.35 0.82 -5.75
CA ARG A 17 30.79 1.30 -7.01
C ARG A 17 29.78 0.25 -7.48
N CYS A 18 28.50 0.58 -7.38
CA CYS A 18 27.45 -0.13 -8.09
C CYS A 18 27.80 -0.08 -9.59
N PRO A 19 27.95 -1.22 -10.30
CA PRO A 19 28.21 -1.19 -11.71
C PRO A 19 26.95 -0.69 -12.42
N LEU A 20 26.97 0.58 -12.84
CA LEU A 20 26.04 1.12 -13.82
C LEU A 20 26.19 0.31 -15.11
N ARG A 21 25.37 -0.73 -15.28
CA ARG A 21 25.11 -1.29 -16.61
C ARG A 21 24.51 -0.16 -17.44
N GLN A 22 25.21 0.23 -18.50
CA GLN A 22 24.68 1.17 -19.48
C GLN A 22 23.33 0.64 -19.99
N PRO A 23 22.24 1.43 -19.90
CA PRO A 23 20.96 1.02 -20.44
C PRO A 23 21.05 1.06 -21.96
N ARG A 24 20.98 -0.12 -22.58
CA ARG A 24 20.70 -0.25 -24.02
C ARG A 24 19.28 0.27 -24.27
N HIS A 25 19.16 1.47 -24.84
CA HIS A 25 18.00 2.04 -25.56
C HIS A 25 16.59 1.57 -25.16
N ARG A 26 16.24 1.63 -23.87
CA ARG A 26 14.85 1.83 -23.41
C ARG A 26 14.85 3.11 -22.57
N ARG A 27 13.99 4.07 -22.94
CA ARG A 27 13.86 5.39 -22.29
C ARG A 27 13.87 5.22 -20.76
N ALA A 28 14.67 6.03 -20.08
CA ALA A 28 14.82 6.03 -18.64
C ALA A 28 13.46 6.25 -17.96
N ARG A 29 12.79 5.19 -17.53
CA ARG A 29 11.82 5.28 -16.44
C ARG A 29 12.66 5.71 -15.23
N LEU A 30 12.56 6.99 -14.84
CA LEU A 30 13.22 7.48 -13.63
C LEU A 30 12.82 6.55 -12.49
N ASP A 31 13.79 5.90 -11.88
CA ASP A 31 13.55 4.79 -10.96
C ASP A 31 12.77 5.28 -9.72
N ARG A 32 11.48 4.95 -9.65
CA ARG A 32 10.57 5.36 -8.55
C ARG A 32 11.13 4.97 -7.17
N ARG A 33 11.99 3.96 -7.11
CA ARG A 33 12.72 3.49 -5.92
C ARG A 33 13.53 4.59 -5.22
N CYS A 34 14.07 5.55 -5.97
CA CYS A 34 14.93 6.59 -5.41
C CYS A 34 14.16 7.57 -4.48
N SER A 35 12.84 7.67 -4.64
CA SER A 35 11.98 8.56 -3.84
C SER A 35 11.33 7.88 -2.63
N THR A 36 11.15 6.55 -2.65
CA THR A 36 10.43 5.80 -1.60
C THR A 36 11.38 5.29 -0.52
N LEU A 37 12.56 4.77 -0.91
CA LEU A 37 13.47 4.09 0.00
C LEU A 37 13.90 4.92 1.23
N PRO A 38 14.24 6.23 1.11
CA PRO A 38 14.60 7.04 2.28
C PRO A 38 13.44 7.25 3.27
N VAL A 39 12.21 7.40 2.74
CA VAL A 39 10.97 7.56 3.53
C VAL A 39 10.67 6.26 4.29
N ASP A 40 10.95 5.13 3.67
CA ASP A 40 10.68 3.81 4.23
C ASP A 40 11.69 3.46 5.31
N CYS A 41 12.99 3.69 5.07
CA CYS A 41 14.03 3.58 6.09
C CYS A 41 13.74 4.48 7.30
N TRP A 42 13.27 5.70 7.04
CA TRP A 42 12.88 6.64 8.09
C TRP A 42 11.71 6.12 8.91
N SER A 43 10.67 5.65 8.22
CA SER A 43 9.44 5.13 8.83
C SER A 43 9.75 3.88 9.65
N ALA A 44 10.58 2.97 9.14
CA ALA A 44 11.01 1.77 9.88
C ALA A 44 11.81 2.12 11.14
N LEU A 45 12.77 3.07 11.05
CA LEU A 45 13.57 3.50 12.20
C LEU A 45 12.74 4.18 13.30
N LYS A 46 11.60 4.80 12.97
CA LYS A 46 10.66 5.37 13.96
C LYS A 46 10.18 4.33 14.98
N TYR A 47 10.19 3.06 14.58
CA TYR A 47 9.76 1.93 15.42
C TYR A 47 10.95 1.14 15.98
N VAL A 48 12.19 1.60 15.72
CA VAL A 48 13.41 1.15 16.39
C VAL A 48 13.61 2.01 17.65
N ASN A 49 14.30 1.46 18.66
CA ASN A 49 14.51 2.05 19.99
C ASN A 49 14.70 3.58 19.97
N SER A 50 14.13 4.31 20.93
CA SER A 50 14.22 5.78 21.08
C SER A 50 15.61 6.30 21.51
N SER A 51 16.67 5.63 21.08
CA SER A 51 18.04 6.10 21.33
C SER A 51 18.31 7.37 20.53
N ARG A 52 19.17 8.24 21.06
CA ARG A 52 19.64 9.43 20.35
C ARG A 52 20.19 9.09 18.96
N ARG A 53 20.90 7.96 18.81
CA ARG A 53 21.42 7.48 17.52
C ARG A 53 20.34 7.18 16.49
N VAL A 54 19.21 6.61 16.92
CA VAL A 54 18.07 6.34 16.03
C VAL A 54 17.39 7.65 15.65
N ALA A 55 17.21 8.57 16.60
CA ALA A 55 16.69 9.91 16.30
C ALA A 55 17.60 10.68 15.32
N ASP A 56 18.92 10.62 15.49
CA ASP A 56 19.90 11.23 14.59
C ASP A 56 19.86 10.59 13.19
N ALA A 57 19.76 9.25 13.11
CA ALA A 57 19.63 8.53 11.85
C ALA A 57 18.31 8.85 11.12
N MET A 58 17.20 8.96 11.86
CA MET A 58 15.93 9.42 11.33
C MET A 58 16.02 10.86 10.84
N ALA A 59 16.61 11.78 11.61
CA ALA A 59 16.81 13.16 11.15
C ALA A 59 17.61 13.19 9.83
N ALA A 60 18.70 12.43 9.75
CA ALA A 60 19.51 12.32 8.54
C ALA A 60 18.74 11.74 7.34
N LEU A 61 17.87 10.76 7.54
CA LEU A 61 17.03 10.21 6.46
C LEU A 61 15.93 11.18 6.02
N LEU A 62 15.38 11.98 6.93
CA LEU A 62 14.42 13.02 6.59
C LEU A 62 15.10 14.13 5.76
N ASP A 63 16.31 14.53 6.16
CA ASP A 63 17.14 15.47 5.41
C ASP A 63 17.49 14.89 4.02
N LEU A 64 17.89 13.63 3.95
CA LEU A 64 18.16 12.95 2.68
C LEU A 64 16.92 12.87 1.78
N THR A 65 15.76 12.57 2.35
CA THR A 65 14.46 12.58 1.63
C THR A 65 14.21 13.97 1.04
N THR A 66 14.40 15.01 1.84
CA THR A 66 14.20 16.40 1.42
C THR A 66 15.19 16.81 0.32
N LEU A 67 16.47 16.45 0.47
CA LEU A 67 17.52 16.75 -0.51
C LEU A 67 17.29 16.01 -1.84
N THR A 68 16.94 14.72 -1.78
CA THR A 68 16.65 13.92 -2.98
C THR A 68 15.38 14.41 -3.69
N SER A 69 14.30 14.68 -2.96
CA SER A 69 13.08 15.29 -3.49
C SER A 69 13.35 16.64 -4.17
N ASN A 70 14.11 17.53 -3.52
CA ASN A 70 14.51 18.81 -4.08
C ASN A 70 15.39 18.66 -5.33
N ALA A 71 16.36 17.75 -5.32
CA ALA A 71 17.24 17.51 -6.46
C ALA A 71 16.46 16.98 -7.67
N LEU A 72 15.58 16.00 -7.47
CA LEU A 72 14.69 15.47 -8.50
C LEU A 72 13.76 16.56 -9.06
N SER A 73 13.22 17.41 -8.19
CA SER A 73 12.38 18.54 -8.59
C SER A 73 13.12 19.55 -9.45
N LYS A 74 14.38 19.85 -9.11
CA LYS A 74 15.25 20.73 -9.92
C LYS A 74 15.61 20.11 -11.27
N ILE A 75 15.90 18.81 -11.32
CA ILE A 75 16.16 18.09 -12.58
C ILE A 75 14.92 18.12 -13.48
N ALA A 76 13.74 17.86 -12.92
CA ALA A 76 12.48 17.92 -13.67
C ALA A 76 12.17 19.34 -14.17
N ALA A 77 12.39 20.36 -13.34
CA ALA A 77 12.22 21.77 -13.74
C ALA A 77 13.19 22.17 -14.86
N LEU A 78 14.47 21.76 -14.77
CA LEU A 78 15.47 21.98 -15.81
C LEU A 78 15.07 21.30 -17.13
N GLN A 79 14.57 20.07 -17.08
CA GLN A 79 14.12 19.36 -18.28
C GLN A 79 12.89 20.01 -18.93
N ARG A 80 11.96 20.52 -18.13
CA ARG A 80 10.69 21.09 -18.61
C ARG A 80 10.84 22.54 -19.07
N CYS A 81 11.47 23.38 -18.25
CA CYS A 81 11.50 24.83 -18.43
C CYS A 81 12.86 25.33 -18.95
N GLY A 82 13.87 24.45 -19.06
CA GLY A 82 15.23 24.86 -19.40
C GLY A 82 15.96 25.56 -18.24
N PRO A 83 17.09 26.22 -18.52
CA PRO A 83 17.96 26.80 -17.49
C PRO A 83 17.43 28.10 -16.87
N ASP A 84 16.35 28.68 -17.42
CA ASP A 84 15.75 29.90 -16.87
C ASP A 84 15.02 29.61 -15.56
N LEU A 85 15.68 29.95 -14.45
CA LEU A 85 15.18 29.72 -13.09
C LEU A 85 13.89 30.50 -12.79
N SER A 86 13.55 31.55 -13.55
CA SER A 86 12.31 32.30 -13.36
C SER A 86 11.06 31.49 -13.75
N LEU A 87 11.23 30.47 -14.59
CA LEU A 87 10.18 29.54 -15.01
C LEU A 87 10.05 28.33 -14.06
N TRP A 88 10.90 28.24 -13.03
CA TRP A 88 10.89 27.12 -12.11
C TRP A 88 9.84 27.36 -11.02
N GLY A 89 9.07 26.32 -10.71
CA GLY A 89 8.05 26.33 -9.68
C GLY A 89 8.03 25.03 -8.89
N PRO A 90 7.11 24.90 -7.92
CA PRO A 90 6.92 23.65 -7.19
C PRO A 90 6.69 22.45 -8.11
N PRO A 91 6.98 21.21 -7.64
CA PRO A 91 6.70 19.99 -8.40
C PRO A 91 5.25 19.97 -8.87
N GLN A 92 5.05 19.83 -10.17
CA GLN A 92 3.72 19.64 -10.73
C GLN A 92 3.35 18.17 -10.63
N THR A 93 2.13 17.91 -10.21
CA THR A 93 1.54 16.58 -10.15
C THR A 93 0.40 16.45 -11.17
N GLU A 94 -0.18 15.27 -11.28
CA GLU A 94 -1.37 15.04 -12.09
C GLU A 94 -2.55 15.93 -11.61
N SER A 95 -2.55 16.40 -10.36
CA SER A 95 -3.50 17.41 -9.86
C SER A 95 -3.40 18.74 -10.60
N ASN A 96 -2.21 19.07 -11.12
CA ASN A 96 -1.93 20.29 -11.87
C ASN A 96 -2.07 20.11 -13.39
N GLY A 97 -2.59 18.96 -13.84
CA GLY A 97 -2.65 18.60 -15.26
C GLY A 97 -1.30 18.15 -15.86
N TYR A 98 -0.28 17.97 -15.02
CA TYR A 98 1.00 17.44 -15.47
C TYR A 98 0.94 15.92 -15.53
N TRP A 99 0.96 15.40 -16.75
CA TRP A 99 1.12 13.98 -17.03
C TRP A 99 2.48 13.79 -17.66
N SER A 100 3.21 12.76 -17.25
CA SER A 100 4.43 12.37 -17.96
C SER A 100 4.08 11.98 -19.40
N ASP A 101 5.05 11.90 -20.32
CA ASP A 101 4.76 11.41 -21.67
C ASP A 101 3.94 10.12 -21.60
N PRO A 102 2.82 10.02 -22.34
CA PRO A 102 2.03 8.81 -22.35
C PRO A 102 2.95 7.64 -22.72
N PRO A 103 2.90 6.52 -21.99
CA PRO A 103 3.62 5.31 -22.41
C PRO A 103 3.23 5.04 -23.86
N ALA A 104 4.22 4.74 -24.71
CA ALA A 104 4.02 4.55 -26.15
C ALA A 104 2.77 3.70 -26.36
N ALA A 105 1.75 4.30 -26.99
CA ALA A 105 0.45 3.69 -27.14
C ALA A 105 0.61 2.34 -27.85
N SER A 106 0.53 1.24 -27.10
CA SER A 106 -0.24 0.12 -27.61
C SER A 106 -1.66 0.67 -27.73
N ALA A 107 -2.18 0.64 -28.96
CA ALA A 107 -3.52 1.11 -29.30
C ALA A 107 -4.56 0.71 -28.23
N PRO A 108 -5.66 1.47 -28.06
CA PRO A 108 -6.72 1.13 -27.12
C PRO A 108 -7.31 -0.23 -27.52
N GLN A 109 -6.79 -1.30 -26.93
CA GLN A 109 -7.48 -2.56 -26.90
C GLN A 109 -8.56 -2.39 -25.86
N SER A 110 -9.79 -2.24 -26.33
CA SER A 110 -10.98 -2.48 -25.55
C SER A 110 -10.75 -3.68 -24.61
N GLY A 111 -10.61 -3.42 -23.31
CA GLY A 111 -10.77 -4.44 -22.27
C GLY A 111 -9.60 -5.39 -21.97
N SER A 112 -8.34 -5.12 -22.35
CA SER A 112 -7.23 -5.99 -21.93
C SER A 112 -6.14 -5.22 -21.18
N SER A 113 -6.27 -5.16 -19.85
CA SER A 113 -5.09 -5.48 -19.03
C SER A 113 -4.67 -6.88 -19.47
N ALA A 114 -3.39 -7.14 -19.74
CA ALA A 114 -2.91 -8.51 -19.87
C ALA A 114 -3.51 -9.30 -18.70
N PRO A 115 -4.30 -10.37 -18.95
CA PRO A 115 -4.94 -11.09 -17.87
C PRO A 115 -3.86 -11.52 -16.88
N LEU A 116 -3.92 -11.03 -15.64
CA LEU A 116 -3.20 -11.70 -14.58
C LEU A 116 -3.74 -13.13 -14.51
N PRO A 117 -2.87 -14.13 -14.29
CA PRO A 117 -3.20 -15.54 -14.45
C PRO A 117 -4.60 -15.91 -13.96
N SER A 118 -5.43 -16.54 -14.78
CA SER A 118 -6.67 -17.18 -14.28
C SER A 118 -6.37 -18.44 -13.46
N SER A 119 -5.13 -18.92 -13.57
CA SER A 119 -4.64 -20.20 -13.07
C SER A 119 -3.48 -19.95 -12.09
N PRO A 120 -3.42 -20.59 -10.92
CA PRO A 120 -2.22 -20.53 -10.09
C PRO A 120 -1.00 -21.01 -10.89
N PRO A 121 0.18 -20.38 -10.74
CA PRO A 121 1.42 -20.96 -11.24
C PRO A 121 1.59 -22.38 -10.67
N PRO A 122 2.23 -23.32 -11.40
CA PRO A 122 2.37 -24.70 -10.95
C PRO A 122 2.96 -24.76 -9.53
N ALA A 123 2.31 -25.53 -8.65
CA ALA A 123 2.66 -25.60 -7.24
C ALA A 123 4.09 -26.12 -7.07
N ARG A 124 5.04 -25.22 -6.75
CA ARG A 124 6.37 -25.61 -6.26
C ARG A 124 6.16 -26.41 -4.97
N PRO A 125 6.84 -27.55 -4.77
CA PRO A 125 6.76 -28.27 -3.50
C PRO A 125 7.17 -27.33 -2.36
N PRO A 126 6.45 -27.34 -1.23
CA PRO A 126 6.77 -26.48 -0.10
C PRO A 126 8.12 -26.85 0.51
N ASN A 127 8.85 -25.86 1.00
CA ASN A 127 10.07 -26.05 1.78
C ASN A 127 9.76 -26.49 3.22
N ALA A 128 8.61 -26.06 3.75
CA ALA A 128 8.15 -26.40 5.09
C ALA A 128 6.61 -26.44 5.14
N THR A 129 6.09 -27.29 6.01
CA THR A 129 4.66 -27.46 6.27
C THR A 129 4.32 -27.05 7.70
N VAL A 130 3.15 -26.41 7.86
CA VAL A 130 2.64 -26.02 9.18
C VAL A 130 1.27 -26.64 9.39
N CYS A 131 1.04 -27.27 10.55
CA CYS A 131 -0.30 -27.68 10.97
C CYS A 131 -0.50 -27.69 12.47
N LYS A 132 -1.72 -27.40 12.93
CA LYS A 132 -2.05 -27.45 14.37
C LYS A 132 -1.82 -28.81 15.03
N THR A 133 -2.08 -29.89 14.30
CA THR A 133 -2.00 -31.26 14.79
C THR A 133 -1.49 -32.17 13.68
N GLY A 134 -0.72 -33.18 14.04
CA GLY A 134 -0.19 -34.19 13.11
C GLY A 134 1.29 -34.03 12.81
N SER A 135 1.72 -34.61 11.68
CA SER A 135 3.13 -34.77 11.29
C SER A 135 3.59 -33.70 10.29
N CYS A 136 3.41 -32.42 10.61
CA CYS A 136 4.03 -31.33 9.85
C CYS A 136 5.38 -30.96 10.44
N ASP A 137 6.16 -30.16 9.70
CA ASP A 137 7.47 -29.69 10.15
C ASP A 137 7.35 -28.76 11.36
N TYR A 138 6.30 -27.93 11.39
CA TYR A 138 6.03 -26.96 12.47
C TYR A 138 4.56 -26.98 12.92
N LEU A 139 4.33 -26.60 14.18
CA LEU A 139 2.97 -26.48 14.76
C LEU A 139 2.46 -25.03 14.80
N ALA A 140 3.37 -24.05 14.71
CA ALA A 140 3.07 -22.61 14.65
C ALA A 140 3.67 -21.98 13.39
N VAL A 141 3.04 -20.93 12.85
CA VAL A 141 3.56 -20.26 11.65
C VAL A 141 4.80 -19.45 12.00
N GLN A 142 4.85 -18.83 13.19
CA GLN A 142 6.04 -18.07 13.61
C GLN A 142 7.29 -18.96 13.68
N GLU A 143 7.18 -20.18 14.19
CA GLU A 143 8.30 -21.13 14.24
C GLU A 143 8.83 -21.48 12.85
N ALA A 144 7.92 -21.68 11.89
CA ALA A 144 8.29 -21.95 10.51
C ALA A 144 9.01 -20.74 9.88
N VAL A 145 8.50 -19.53 10.11
CA VAL A 145 9.10 -18.28 9.64
C VAL A 145 10.50 -18.07 10.25
N ASP A 146 10.66 -18.31 11.55
CA ASP A 146 11.94 -18.16 12.25
C ASP A 146 13.00 -19.17 11.77
N ALA A 147 12.56 -20.32 11.24
CA ALA A 147 13.44 -21.35 10.70
C ALA A 147 13.82 -21.13 9.23
N ALA A 148 13.17 -20.21 8.52
CA ALA A 148 13.56 -19.89 7.15
C ALA A 148 14.95 -19.24 7.11
N PRO A 149 15.77 -19.54 6.10
CA PRO A 149 17.10 -18.95 5.96
C PRO A 149 17.00 -17.45 5.67
N ASP A 150 17.84 -16.67 6.35
CA ASP A 150 18.03 -15.25 6.03
C ASP A 150 18.65 -15.08 4.62
N LEU A 151 18.19 -14.07 3.88
CA LEU A 151 18.81 -13.61 2.62
C LEU A 151 18.97 -14.68 1.53
N GLY A 152 18.03 -15.64 1.44
CA GLY A 152 18.00 -16.63 0.36
C GLY A 152 17.76 -16.00 -1.01
N SER A 153 18.44 -16.49 -2.06
CA SER A 153 18.21 -16.07 -3.44
C SER A 153 16.95 -16.66 -4.08
N ASP A 154 16.45 -17.76 -3.51
CA ASP A 154 15.26 -18.46 -3.97
C ASP A 154 14.08 -18.27 -3.00
N ARG A 155 12.84 -18.27 -3.52
CA ARG A 155 11.63 -18.24 -2.67
C ARG A 155 11.62 -19.45 -1.72
N PHE A 156 11.42 -19.17 -0.43
CA PHE A 156 11.11 -20.18 0.58
C PHE A 156 9.58 -20.26 0.74
N VAL A 157 9.01 -21.44 0.48
CA VAL A 157 7.56 -21.64 0.40
C VAL A 157 7.06 -22.43 1.61
N PHE A 158 6.14 -21.82 2.36
CA PHE A 158 5.39 -22.50 3.43
C PHE A 158 4.04 -22.99 2.93
N HIS A 159 3.69 -24.23 3.25
CA HIS A 159 2.31 -24.72 3.11
C HIS A 159 1.65 -24.82 4.48
N ILE A 160 0.76 -23.88 4.77
CA ILE A 160 -0.01 -23.82 6.02
C ILE A 160 -1.30 -24.60 5.81
N LYS A 161 -1.47 -25.72 6.51
CA LYS A 161 -2.69 -26.53 6.42
C LYS A 161 -3.87 -25.78 7.06
N ALA A 162 -5.08 -26.12 6.62
CA ALA A 162 -6.32 -25.56 7.13
C ALA A 162 -6.40 -25.58 8.67
N GLY A 163 -6.73 -24.44 9.26
CA GLY A 163 -6.82 -24.25 10.70
C GLY A 163 -6.84 -22.76 11.07
N VAL A 164 -7.24 -22.45 12.31
CA VAL A 164 -7.23 -21.08 12.85
C VAL A 164 -6.01 -20.90 13.75
N TYR A 165 -4.95 -20.27 13.26
CA TYR A 165 -3.73 -20.05 14.03
C TYR A 165 -3.85 -18.74 14.83
N GLU A 166 -4.02 -18.85 16.15
CA GLU A 166 -4.17 -17.69 17.04
C GLU A 166 -2.80 -17.23 17.51
N GLU A 167 -2.11 -16.49 16.66
CA GLU A 167 -0.77 -15.96 16.90
C GLU A 167 -0.61 -14.54 16.37
N THR A 168 0.37 -13.81 16.90
CA THR A 168 0.79 -12.52 16.35
C THR A 168 2.12 -12.73 15.64
N LEU A 169 2.11 -12.64 14.31
CA LEU A 169 3.31 -12.74 13.48
C LEU A 169 3.95 -11.36 13.35
N ALA A 170 4.67 -10.96 14.39
CA ALA A 170 5.42 -9.72 14.41
C ALA A 170 6.59 -9.82 15.38
N LYS A 171 7.72 -9.20 15.03
CA LYS A 171 8.85 -9.01 15.96
C LYS A 171 8.48 -7.93 16.99
N ARG A 172 7.64 -8.29 17.97
CA ARG A 172 7.14 -7.36 19.01
C ARG A 172 8.23 -7.00 20.02
N ARG A 173 8.23 -5.74 20.46
CA ARG A 173 8.81 -5.35 21.75
C ARG A 173 7.74 -5.51 22.83
N PRO A 174 8.08 -6.00 24.03
CA PRO A 174 7.17 -5.92 25.17
C PRO A 174 7.10 -4.46 25.63
N ASN A 175 6.02 -3.74 25.28
CA ASN A 175 5.70 -2.47 25.91
C ASN A 175 4.38 -2.60 26.68
N GLN A 176 4.39 -2.20 27.95
CA GLN A 176 3.22 -2.12 28.83
C GLN A 176 2.51 -0.77 28.57
N GLY A 177 1.52 -0.75 27.67
CA GLY A 177 0.74 0.45 27.33
C GLY A 177 -0.28 0.20 26.21
N ALA A 178 -1.05 1.24 25.82
CA ALA A 178 -1.95 1.18 24.66
C ALA A 178 -1.15 0.84 23.40
N VAL A 179 -1.56 -0.20 22.67
CA VAL A 179 -0.85 -0.66 21.47
C VAL A 179 -1.01 0.39 20.36
N ALA A 180 0.11 0.93 19.87
CA ALA A 180 0.09 1.85 18.75
C ALA A 180 -0.47 1.16 17.49
N THR A 181 -1.12 1.88 16.58
CA THR A 181 -1.69 1.31 15.33
C THR A 181 -0.68 0.49 14.53
N TYR A 182 0.60 0.88 14.53
CA TYR A 182 1.65 0.14 13.84
C TYR A 182 1.94 -1.24 14.48
N ASP A 183 1.85 -1.33 15.80
CA ASP A 183 2.13 -2.53 16.62
C ASP A 183 0.87 -3.39 16.87
N SER A 184 -0.30 -2.95 16.40
CA SER A 184 -1.57 -3.66 16.53
C SER A 184 -1.82 -4.69 15.43
N ALA A 185 -0.92 -4.79 14.45
CA ALA A 185 -0.98 -5.77 13.37
C ALA A 185 -0.95 -7.22 13.91
N SER A 186 -1.95 -8.04 13.53
CA SER A 186 -1.89 -9.49 13.76
C SER A 186 -0.73 -10.12 12.99
N VAL A 187 -0.50 -9.67 11.76
CA VAL A 187 0.65 -10.07 10.93
C VAL A 187 1.33 -8.82 10.36
N ALA A 188 2.64 -8.72 10.55
CA ALA A 188 3.47 -7.63 10.02
C ALA A 188 4.61 -8.20 9.17
N VAL A 189 4.68 -7.78 7.91
CA VAL A 189 5.67 -8.26 6.93
C VAL A 189 6.60 -7.13 6.55
N LEU A 190 7.91 -7.37 6.69
CA LEU A 190 8.97 -6.43 6.33
C LEU A 190 9.93 -6.96 5.25
N GLY A 191 9.98 -8.28 5.03
CA GLY A 191 10.90 -8.89 4.05
C GLY A 191 10.40 -8.69 2.63
N ASP A 192 11.27 -8.24 1.72
CA ASP A 192 10.93 -7.99 0.31
C ASP A 192 10.51 -9.26 -0.44
N GLY A 193 9.65 -9.09 -1.45
CA GLY A 193 9.16 -10.17 -2.30
C GLY A 193 8.17 -11.11 -1.61
N PHE A 194 7.58 -10.69 -0.48
CA PHE A 194 6.60 -11.49 0.24
C PHE A 194 5.41 -11.84 -0.66
N ALA A 195 5.00 -13.10 -0.64
CA ALA A 195 3.81 -13.55 -1.34
C ALA A 195 2.94 -14.39 -0.42
N ALA A 196 1.62 -14.20 -0.53
CA ALA A 196 0.63 -14.98 0.21
C ALA A 196 -0.55 -15.32 -0.70
N ARG A 197 -1.10 -16.52 -0.51
CA ARG A 197 -2.25 -17.02 -1.27
C ARG A 197 -3.14 -17.92 -0.42
N ASP A 198 -4.45 -17.89 -0.69
CA ASP A 198 -5.44 -18.85 -0.17
C ASP A 198 -5.49 -18.93 1.38
N LEU A 199 -5.45 -17.77 2.04
CA LEU A 199 -5.50 -17.66 3.50
C LEU A 199 -6.22 -16.39 3.97
N THR A 200 -6.54 -16.33 5.27
CA THR A 200 -7.17 -15.18 5.91
C THR A 200 -6.26 -14.58 6.98
N PHE A 201 -6.06 -13.27 6.93
CA PHE A 201 -5.49 -12.49 8.03
C PHE A 201 -6.63 -11.75 8.76
N GLU A 202 -6.71 -11.93 10.08
CA GLU A 202 -7.82 -11.38 10.88
C GLU A 202 -7.32 -10.68 12.13
N ASN A 203 -7.98 -9.57 12.48
CA ASN A 203 -7.89 -8.98 13.82
C ASN A 203 -9.29 -8.90 14.44
N LYS A 204 -9.49 -9.64 15.53
CA LYS A 204 -10.77 -9.75 16.27
C LYS A 204 -10.92 -8.73 17.40
N ALA A 205 -10.11 -7.66 17.40
CA ALA A 205 -10.20 -6.63 18.41
C ALA A 205 -11.63 -6.08 18.54
N GLY A 206 -12.09 -5.98 19.79
CA GLY A 206 -13.44 -5.57 20.13
C GLY A 206 -13.66 -4.05 20.02
N PRO A 207 -14.87 -3.58 20.34
CA PRO A 207 -15.25 -2.18 20.14
C PRO A 207 -14.45 -1.16 20.96
N SER A 208 -13.75 -1.59 22.02
CA SER A 208 -12.89 -0.73 22.85
C SER A 208 -11.49 -0.50 22.28
N SER A 209 -11.09 -1.24 21.23
CA SER A 209 -9.70 -1.23 20.75
C SER A 209 -9.39 -0.12 19.73
N HIS A 210 -10.40 0.60 19.23
CA HIS A 210 -10.23 1.58 18.14
C HIS A 210 -9.45 0.99 16.96
N GLN A 211 -8.24 1.48 16.65
CA GLN A 211 -7.42 0.98 15.53
C GLN A 211 -6.85 -0.42 15.78
N ALA A 212 -7.20 -1.38 14.93
CA ALA A 212 -6.74 -2.76 15.04
C ALA A 212 -6.42 -3.36 13.67
N VAL A 213 -5.12 -3.52 13.39
CA VAL A 213 -4.63 -3.93 12.09
C VAL A 213 -4.64 -5.46 11.97
N ALA A 214 -5.22 -6.00 10.90
CA ALA A 214 -5.13 -7.43 10.58
C ALA A 214 -3.82 -7.76 9.88
N PHE A 215 -3.44 -6.94 8.91
CA PHE A 215 -2.22 -7.12 8.13
C PHE A 215 -1.51 -5.79 7.88
N ARG A 216 -0.21 -5.74 8.14
CA ARG A 216 0.67 -4.63 7.80
C ARG A 216 1.75 -5.10 6.83
N CYS A 217 1.90 -4.37 5.73
CA CYS A 217 2.86 -4.68 4.68
C CYS A 217 3.85 -3.54 4.46
N ASP A 218 5.12 -3.86 4.67
CA ASP A 218 6.29 -3.02 4.43
C ASP A 218 7.27 -3.72 3.46
N SER A 219 6.77 -4.71 2.71
CA SER A 219 7.53 -5.51 1.76
C SER A 219 7.50 -4.89 0.37
N ASP A 220 8.68 -4.64 -0.23
CA ASP A 220 8.74 -4.26 -1.65
C ASP A 220 8.35 -5.44 -2.54
N ARG A 221 7.60 -5.16 -3.61
CA ARG A 221 7.19 -6.16 -4.62
C ARG A 221 6.42 -7.32 -4.00
N SER A 222 5.53 -7.01 -3.07
CA SER A 222 4.67 -8.01 -2.44
C SER A 222 3.47 -8.37 -3.29
N VAL A 223 3.10 -9.65 -3.31
CA VAL A 223 1.96 -10.18 -4.07
C VAL A 223 1.03 -10.96 -3.14
N LEU A 224 -0.18 -10.44 -2.92
CA LEU A 224 -1.21 -11.11 -2.14
C LEU A 224 -2.37 -11.45 -3.07
N GLU A 225 -2.69 -12.74 -3.19
CA GLU A 225 -3.65 -13.22 -4.17
C GLU A 225 -4.67 -14.15 -3.51
N LEU A 226 -5.98 -13.95 -3.73
CA LEU A 226 -7.03 -14.75 -3.06
C LEU A 226 -6.90 -14.74 -1.52
N VAL A 227 -6.33 -13.67 -0.97
CA VAL A 227 -6.20 -13.48 0.47
C VAL A 227 -7.42 -12.72 0.99
N GLU A 228 -7.87 -13.09 2.18
CA GLU A 228 -8.91 -12.37 2.89
C GLU A 228 -8.34 -11.57 4.08
N PHE A 229 -8.75 -10.31 4.21
CA PHE A 229 -8.38 -9.43 5.32
C PHE A 229 -9.64 -9.06 6.10
N ARG A 230 -9.69 -9.45 7.38
CA ARG A 230 -10.83 -9.23 8.27
C ARG A 230 -10.49 -8.35 9.45
N GLY A 231 -11.29 -7.32 9.65
CA GLY A 231 -11.14 -6.39 10.75
C GLY A 231 -12.26 -5.34 10.76
N HIS A 232 -12.11 -4.34 11.61
CA HIS A 232 -13.03 -3.20 11.68
C HIS A 232 -12.33 -1.91 11.27
N GLN A 233 -11.76 -1.17 12.22
CA GLN A 233 -11.05 0.07 11.95
C GLN A 233 -9.58 -0.25 11.67
N ASN A 234 -9.04 0.28 10.56
CA ASN A 234 -7.66 0.10 10.13
C ASN A 234 -7.27 -1.37 9.80
N THR A 235 -8.14 -2.14 9.12
CA THR A 235 -7.90 -3.57 8.79
C THR A 235 -6.58 -3.84 8.05
N LEU A 236 -6.34 -3.15 6.93
CA LEU A 236 -5.19 -3.36 6.05
C LEU A 236 -4.30 -2.12 6.04
N TYR A 237 -3.10 -2.26 6.59
CA TYR A 237 -2.06 -1.25 6.57
C TYR A 237 -1.09 -1.51 5.41
N ALA A 238 -1.45 -1.04 4.22
CA ALA A 238 -0.59 -1.03 3.03
C ALA A 238 0.46 0.08 3.18
N HIS A 239 1.42 -0.15 4.09
CA HIS A 239 2.24 0.88 4.71
C HIS A 239 3.16 1.60 3.72
N SER A 240 3.98 0.86 2.97
CA SER A 240 5.06 1.42 2.13
C SER A 240 5.39 0.54 0.91
N LEU A 241 6.21 1.06 -0.01
CA LEU A 241 6.76 0.31 -1.16
C LEU A 241 5.71 -0.19 -2.18
N LEU A 242 6.13 -1.07 -3.09
CA LEU A 242 5.28 -1.59 -4.19
C LEU A 242 4.50 -2.83 -3.75
N GLN A 243 3.17 -2.79 -3.90
CA GLN A 243 2.30 -3.88 -3.44
C GLN A 243 1.19 -4.21 -4.45
N LEU A 244 0.92 -5.50 -4.64
CA LEU A 244 -0.21 -5.99 -5.43
C LEU A 244 -1.14 -6.83 -4.56
N TYR A 245 -2.41 -6.47 -4.53
CA TYR A 245 -3.51 -7.25 -3.98
C TYR A 245 -4.41 -7.67 -5.15
N CYS A 246 -4.51 -8.98 -5.43
CA CYS A 246 -5.22 -9.50 -6.60
C CYS A 246 -6.32 -10.48 -6.17
N ARG A 247 -7.58 -10.18 -6.54
CA ARG A 247 -8.75 -11.02 -6.19
C ARG A 247 -8.88 -11.28 -4.67
N CYS A 248 -8.41 -10.34 -3.86
CA CYS A 248 -8.53 -10.42 -2.40
C CYS A 248 -9.92 -9.99 -1.93
N ARG A 249 -10.31 -10.40 -0.72
CA ARG A 249 -11.47 -9.84 -0.02
C ARG A 249 -10.99 -9.00 1.14
N ILE A 250 -11.39 -7.74 1.21
CA ILE A 250 -10.96 -6.81 2.25
C ILE A 250 -12.21 -6.27 2.94
N SER A 251 -12.32 -6.50 4.24
CA SER A 251 -13.49 -6.10 5.03
C SER A 251 -13.13 -5.13 6.16
N GLY A 252 -13.99 -4.14 6.41
CA GLY A 252 -13.77 -3.17 7.48
C GLY A 252 -14.79 -2.05 7.58
N THR A 253 -14.43 -1.01 8.32
CA THR A 253 -15.32 0.12 8.66
C THR A 253 -14.69 1.49 8.41
N LEU A 254 -13.74 1.94 9.24
CA LEU A 254 -13.04 3.23 9.04
C LEU A 254 -11.62 3.01 8.59
N ASP A 255 -11.25 3.74 7.54
CA ASP A 255 -9.87 3.80 7.02
C ASP A 255 -9.29 2.39 6.88
N PHE A 256 -10.12 1.42 6.50
CA PHE A 256 -9.75 0.02 6.64
C PHE A 256 -8.76 -0.42 5.56
N ILE A 257 -8.49 0.44 4.59
CA ILE A 257 -7.33 0.38 3.70
C ILE A 257 -6.56 1.71 3.85
N PHE A 258 -5.38 1.69 4.44
CA PHE A 258 -4.63 2.92 4.73
C PHE A 258 -3.12 2.70 4.62
N GLY A 259 -2.37 3.79 4.49
CA GLY A 259 -0.92 3.78 4.36
C GLY A 259 -0.40 4.64 3.21
N ASN A 260 0.89 4.52 2.89
CA ASN A 260 1.58 5.32 1.89
C ASN A 260 2.33 4.46 0.86
N SER A 261 1.92 3.21 0.64
CA SER A 261 2.47 2.39 -0.44
C SER A 261 2.04 2.88 -1.83
N ALA A 262 2.72 2.42 -2.86
CA ALA A 262 2.17 2.34 -4.21
C ALA A 262 1.50 0.96 -4.33
N ALA A 263 0.19 0.90 -4.08
CA ALA A 263 -0.56 -0.35 -4.06
C ALA A 263 -1.64 -0.39 -5.14
N VAL A 264 -1.71 -1.51 -5.84
CA VAL A 264 -2.80 -1.84 -6.77
C VAL A 264 -3.68 -2.91 -6.14
N PHE A 265 -4.98 -2.63 -6.04
CA PHE A 265 -6.04 -3.55 -5.67
C PHE A 265 -6.77 -3.94 -6.95
N ASP A 266 -6.48 -5.11 -7.49
CA ASP A 266 -6.98 -5.57 -8.77
C ASP A 266 -8.03 -6.67 -8.57
N ARG A 267 -9.28 -6.38 -8.98
CA ARG A 267 -10.45 -7.26 -8.84
C ARG A 267 -10.69 -7.73 -7.40
N CYS A 268 -10.35 -6.91 -6.41
CA CYS A 268 -10.60 -7.19 -5.00
C CYS A 268 -12.05 -6.87 -4.62
N SER A 269 -12.66 -7.70 -3.77
CA SER A 269 -13.95 -7.40 -3.15
C SER A 269 -13.75 -6.55 -1.91
N ILE A 270 -14.30 -5.33 -1.92
CA ILE A 270 -14.21 -4.36 -0.82
C ILE A 270 -15.55 -4.35 -0.09
N GLU A 271 -15.56 -4.82 1.15
CA GLU A 271 -16.79 -5.08 1.90
C GLU A 271 -16.86 -4.27 3.20
N VAL A 272 -17.85 -3.39 3.29
CA VAL A 272 -18.16 -2.63 4.50
C VAL A 272 -18.95 -3.52 5.45
N VAL A 273 -18.46 -3.66 6.69
CA VAL A 273 -19.14 -4.46 7.72
C VAL A 273 -19.76 -3.55 8.80
N PRO A 274 -20.67 -4.06 9.64
CA PRO A 274 -21.09 -3.34 10.84
C PRO A 274 -19.89 -2.94 11.72
N ARG A 275 -20.05 -1.88 12.49
CA ARG A 275 -19.07 -1.50 13.53
C ARG A 275 -18.96 -2.63 14.56
N ALA A 276 -17.84 -2.69 15.27
CA ALA A 276 -17.62 -3.70 16.31
C ALA A 276 -18.65 -3.60 17.44
N GLU A 277 -19.19 -2.41 17.69
CA GLU A 277 -20.30 -2.13 18.60
C GLU A 277 -21.66 -2.72 18.14
N GLY A 278 -21.73 -3.19 16.89
CA GLY A 278 -22.92 -3.77 16.29
C GLY A 278 -23.60 -2.89 15.23
N PRO A 279 -24.60 -3.43 14.51
CA PRO A 279 -25.25 -2.78 13.37
C PRO A 279 -26.07 -1.53 13.71
N ALA A 280 -26.42 -1.33 14.99
CA ALA A 280 -27.09 -0.11 15.45
C ALA A 280 -26.12 1.10 15.49
N LYS A 281 -24.81 0.86 15.54
CA LYS A 281 -23.81 1.92 15.58
C LYS A 281 -23.63 2.50 14.18
N ALA A 282 -24.28 3.65 14.00
CA ALA A 282 -24.19 4.50 12.83
C ALA A 282 -22.87 5.29 12.77
N GLY A 283 -22.52 5.79 11.59
CA GLY A 283 -21.31 6.59 11.39
C GLY A 283 -20.90 6.74 9.94
N SER A 284 -19.87 7.55 9.73
CA SER A 284 -19.20 7.68 8.43
C SER A 284 -18.08 6.64 8.33
N ASN A 285 -18.07 5.88 7.25
CA ASN A 285 -17.10 4.83 6.94
C ASN A 285 -16.38 5.21 5.65
N PRO A 286 -15.15 5.71 5.74
CA PRO A 286 -14.28 5.85 4.57
C PRO A 286 -13.56 4.52 4.27
N VAL A 287 -13.65 4.04 3.03
CA VAL A 287 -12.89 2.86 2.56
C VAL A 287 -11.39 3.06 2.71
N ALA A 288 -10.88 4.15 2.12
CA ALA A 288 -9.45 4.38 1.98
C ALA A 288 -8.96 5.65 2.67
N ALA A 289 -7.76 5.60 3.24
CA ALA A 289 -7.06 6.75 3.80
C ALA A 289 -5.57 6.73 3.42
N HIS A 290 -5.27 7.17 2.20
CA HIS A 290 -3.89 7.22 1.70
C HIS A 290 -3.09 8.37 2.33
N GLY A 291 -1.81 8.11 2.60
CA GLY A 291 -0.94 8.90 3.45
C GLY A 291 0.19 9.63 2.72
N ARG A 292 0.06 9.96 1.44
CA ARG A 292 1.10 10.69 0.71
C ARG A 292 1.36 12.08 1.29
N ILE A 293 2.60 12.35 1.70
CA ILE A 293 3.01 13.60 2.36
C ILE A 293 3.79 14.56 1.47
N ASP A 294 4.34 14.07 0.35
CA ASP A 294 5.15 14.86 -0.57
C ASP A 294 4.66 14.59 -2.01
N PRO A 295 4.41 15.62 -2.84
CA PRO A 295 3.96 15.46 -4.22
C PRO A 295 4.92 14.67 -5.11
N ALA A 296 6.21 14.64 -4.79
CA ALA A 296 7.24 13.88 -5.50
C ALA A 296 7.19 12.37 -5.20
N GLN A 297 6.49 11.94 -4.14
CA GLN A 297 6.31 10.52 -3.86
C GLN A 297 5.46 9.86 -4.95
N ALA A 298 6.00 8.80 -5.54
CA ALA A 298 5.31 8.00 -6.55
C ALA A 298 4.31 6.99 -5.93
N THR A 299 3.78 7.26 -4.73
CA THR A 299 2.88 6.39 -3.97
C THR A 299 1.41 6.73 -4.19
N GLY A 300 0.51 5.80 -3.90
CA GLY A 300 -0.93 5.97 -4.12
C GLY A 300 -1.67 4.63 -4.06
N PHE A 301 -2.99 4.70 -3.93
CA PHE A 301 -3.84 3.53 -4.08
C PHE A 301 -4.58 3.54 -5.42
N VAL A 302 -4.54 2.42 -6.13
CA VAL A 302 -5.33 2.19 -7.33
C VAL A 302 -6.25 1.00 -7.10
N PHE A 303 -7.56 1.23 -7.15
CA PHE A 303 -8.57 0.19 -7.15
C PHE A 303 -9.03 -0.04 -8.58
N ASN A 304 -8.83 -1.25 -9.11
CA ASN A 304 -9.15 -1.59 -10.49
C ASN A 304 -10.14 -2.76 -10.53
N GLY A 305 -11.33 -2.55 -11.08
CA GLY A 305 -12.34 -3.61 -11.21
C GLY A 305 -12.89 -4.13 -9.87
N CYS A 306 -12.77 -3.35 -8.80
CA CYS A 306 -13.19 -3.75 -7.46
C CYS A 306 -14.70 -3.52 -7.25
N PRO A 307 -15.49 -4.51 -6.83
CA PRO A 307 -16.80 -4.26 -6.25
C PRO A 307 -16.66 -3.71 -4.83
N ILE A 308 -17.29 -2.56 -4.58
CA ILE A 308 -17.39 -1.89 -3.28
C ILE A 308 -18.84 -2.02 -2.83
N ASN A 309 -19.06 -2.81 -1.79
CA ASN A 309 -20.39 -3.10 -1.28
C ASN A 309 -20.33 -3.34 0.24
N GLY A 310 -21.47 -3.65 0.84
CA GLY A 310 -21.60 -3.90 2.26
C GLY A 310 -22.00 -5.34 2.48
N SER A 311 -21.63 -5.88 3.64
CA SER A 311 -22.14 -7.18 4.06
C SER A 311 -23.66 -7.14 4.18
N ALA A 312 -24.30 -8.31 4.15
CA ALA A 312 -25.76 -8.41 4.25
C ALA A 312 -26.31 -7.67 5.49
N ASP A 313 -25.64 -7.81 6.63
CA ASP A 313 -26.02 -7.16 7.88
C ASP A 313 -25.81 -5.64 7.85
N TYR A 314 -24.74 -5.17 7.20
CA TYR A 314 -24.53 -3.73 7.00
C TYR A 314 -25.61 -3.14 6.09
N LEU A 315 -25.92 -3.81 4.98
CA LEU A 315 -26.97 -3.37 4.06
C LEU A 315 -28.35 -3.37 4.71
N ALA A 316 -28.66 -4.35 5.56
CA ALA A 316 -29.89 -4.36 6.35
C ALA A 316 -29.96 -3.15 7.30
N ALA A 317 -28.86 -2.83 7.99
CA ALA A 317 -28.77 -1.66 8.86
C ALA A 317 -28.90 -0.34 8.08
N TYR A 318 -28.20 -0.23 6.95
CA TYR A 318 -28.28 0.90 6.03
C TYR A 318 -29.71 1.11 5.54
N ARG A 319 -30.37 0.10 4.96
CA ARG A 319 -31.73 0.22 4.42
C ARG A 319 -32.76 0.60 5.48
N ARG A 320 -32.57 0.18 6.73
CA ARG A 320 -33.43 0.58 7.86
C ARG A 320 -33.27 2.07 8.20
N LYS A 321 -32.07 2.64 8.06
CA LYS A 321 -31.81 4.07 8.34
C LYS A 321 -30.69 4.64 7.44
N PRO A 322 -30.97 4.92 6.15
CA PRO A 322 -29.92 5.25 5.16
C PRO A 322 -29.08 6.47 5.53
N GLY A 323 -29.68 7.51 6.11
CA GLY A 323 -28.95 8.73 6.51
C GLY A 323 -27.99 8.55 7.71
N ALA A 324 -28.08 7.44 8.43
CA ALA A 324 -27.24 7.18 9.61
C ALA A 324 -25.94 6.43 9.25
N HIS A 325 -25.96 5.61 8.20
CA HIS A 325 -24.80 4.87 7.71
C HIS A 325 -24.30 5.52 6.43
N ARG A 326 -23.16 6.19 6.50
CA ARG A 326 -22.61 6.96 5.37
C ARG A 326 -21.31 6.34 4.90
N GLU A 327 -21.32 5.76 3.70
CA GLU A 327 -20.13 5.17 3.10
C GLU A 327 -19.44 6.16 2.15
N TYR A 328 -18.13 6.31 2.30
CA TYR A 328 -17.30 7.16 1.45
C TYR A 328 -16.15 6.34 0.87
N LEU A 329 -15.77 6.64 -0.37
CA LEU A 329 -14.64 6.05 -1.07
C LEU A 329 -13.30 6.34 -0.38
N GLY A 330 -13.21 7.38 0.44
CA GLY A 330 -12.04 7.66 1.26
C GLY A 330 -12.00 9.06 1.87
N ARG A 331 -10.92 9.33 2.62
CA ARG A 331 -10.58 10.66 3.18
C ARG A 331 -9.06 10.93 3.22
N PRO A 332 -8.62 12.19 3.06
CA PRO A 332 -7.19 12.53 2.95
C PRO A 332 -6.49 12.50 4.30
N TRP A 333 -5.83 11.38 4.62
CA TRP A 333 -5.02 11.30 5.84
C TRP A 333 -3.83 12.27 5.81
N LYS A 334 -3.30 12.55 4.62
CA LYS A 334 -2.18 13.47 4.39
C LYS A 334 -2.42 14.38 3.19
N GLU A 335 -1.67 15.49 3.15
CA GLU A 335 -1.90 16.64 2.28
C GLU A 335 -1.90 16.31 0.79
N TYR A 336 -1.05 15.38 0.35
CA TYR A 336 -0.90 15.04 -1.06
C TYR A 336 -1.53 13.70 -1.39
N LEU A 337 -2.46 13.17 -0.58
CA LEU A 337 -3.12 11.87 -0.78
C LEU A 337 -3.37 11.59 -2.27
N ARG A 338 -3.14 10.34 -2.69
CA ARG A 338 -3.49 9.88 -4.04
C ARG A 338 -4.30 8.58 -3.99
N THR A 339 -5.52 8.60 -4.51
CA THR A 339 -6.37 7.42 -4.62
C THR A 339 -7.21 7.47 -5.89
N VAL A 340 -7.25 6.35 -6.61
CA VAL A 340 -7.88 6.23 -7.92
C VAL A 340 -8.78 5.00 -7.95
N TYR A 341 -10.00 5.15 -8.47
CA TYR A 341 -10.94 4.05 -8.72
C TYR A 341 -11.19 3.91 -10.23
N VAL A 342 -10.83 2.77 -10.80
CA VAL A 342 -10.95 2.45 -12.23
C VAL A 342 -11.90 1.26 -12.38
N ASN A 343 -12.94 1.41 -13.20
CA ASN A 343 -13.89 0.35 -13.57
C ASN A 343 -14.52 -0.40 -12.36
N CYS A 344 -14.70 0.29 -11.24
CA CYS A 344 -15.21 -0.32 -10.01
C CYS A 344 -16.75 -0.40 -10.03
N TYR A 345 -17.32 -1.35 -9.27
CA TYR A 345 -18.75 -1.31 -8.97
C TYR A 345 -18.97 -0.63 -7.63
N MET A 346 -19.85 0.36 -7.56
CA MET A 346 -20.17 1.09 -6.33
C MET A 346 -21.62 0.82 -5.92
N GLY A 347 -21.79 0.17 -4.77
CA GLY A 347 -23.09 -0.18 -4.19
C GLY A 347 -23.91 1.04 -3.74
N GLU A 348 -25.17 0.79 -3.36
CA GLU A 348 -26.16 1.83 -3.05
C GLU A 348 -25.82 2.67 -1.81
N MET A 349 -24.98 2.15 -0.92
CA MET A 349 -24.55 2.86 0.29
C MET A 349 -23.57 4.00 0.02
N VAL A 350 -22.89 3.99 -1.14
CA VAL A 350 -21.84 4.96 -1.44
C VAL A 350 -22.50 6.32 -1.59
N MET A 351 -22.09 7.25 -0.72
CA MET A 351 -22.68 8.59 -0.64
C MET A 351 -22.50 9.34 -1.98
N PRO A 352 -23.48 10.17 -2.39
CA PRO A 352 -23.39 10.96 -3.62
C PRO A 352 -22.12 11.81 -3.71
N GLU A 353 -21.69 12.38 -2.57
CA GLU A 353 -20.45 13.15 -2.41
C GLU A 353 -19.20 12.33 -2.75
N GLY A 354 -19.25 11.01 -2.53
CA GLY A 354 -18.19 10.04 -2.76
C GLY A 354 -17.05 10.11 -1.74
N TRP A 355 -16.58 11.31 -1.38
CA TRP A 355 -15.37 11.51 -0.59
C TRP A 355 -15.64 12.36 0.64
N LEU A 356 -14.95 12.05 1.74
CA LEU A 356 -15.12 12.74 3.02
C LEU A 356 -13.90 13.65 3.28
N PRO A 357 -14.08 14.93 3.66
CA PRO A 357 -12.99 15.76 4.14
C PRO A 357 -12.35 15.18 5.40
N TRP A 358 -11.05 15.39 5.58
CA TRP A 358 -10.39 15.01 6.83
C TRP A 358 -10.75 15.98 7.96
N LYS A 359 -10.52 17.28 7.73
CA LYS A 359 -10.88 18.37 8.65
C LYS A 359 -10.88 19.70 7.89
N GLY A 360 -12.04 20.35 7.80
CA GLY A 360 -12.19 21.61 7.04
C GLY A 360 -11.67 21.45 5.61
N ASP A 361 -10.88 22.44 5.16
CA ASP A 361 -10.33 22.47 3.80
C ASP A 361 -8.94 21.83 3.67
N PHE A 362 -8.48 21.10 4.69
CA PHE A 362 -7.19 20.41 4.65
C PHE A 362 -7.10 19.48 3.43
N ALA A 363 -5.98 19.59 2.71
CA ALA A 363 -5.63 18.81 1.52
C ALA A 363 -6.52 19.00 0.28
N LEU A 364 -7.65 19.73 0.35
CA LEU A 364 -8.65 19.74 -0.72
C LEU A 364 -8.14 20.36 -2.04
N SER A 365 -7.11 21.20 -1.97
CA SER A 365 -6.47 21.82 -3.13
C SER A 365 -5.29 21.01 -3.71
N THR A 366 -4.77 20.03 -2.97
CA THR A 366 -3.53 19.31 -3.29
C THR A 366 -3.75 17.82 -3.56
N LEU A 367 -4.78 17.24 -2.95
CA LEU A 367 -5.10 15.82 -3.07
C LEU A 367 -5.42 15.38 -4.51
N PHE A 368 -5.28 14.09 -4.77
CA PHE A 368 -5.57 13.47 -6.06
C PHE A 368 -6.59 12.35 -5.89
N TYR A 369 -7.88 12.71 -5.90
CA TYR A 369 -8.97 11.75 -6.05
C TYR A 369 -9.48 11.72 -7.48
N ARG A 370 -9.49 10.51 -8.06
CA ARG A 370 -10.03 10.29 -9.40
C ARG A 370 -10.86 9.01 -9.51
N GLU A 371 -11.84 9.06 -10.41
CA GLU A 371 -12.66 7.93 -10.81
C GLU A 371 -12.63 7.83 -12.35
N TYR A 372 -12.72 6.61 -12.89
CA TYR A 372 -12.92 6.36 -14.32
C TYR A 372 -13.75 5.09 -14.52
N GLY A 373 -14.79 5.13 -15.37
CA GLY A 373 -15.53 3.95 -15.81
C GLY A 373 -16.28 3.15 -14.73
N SER A 374 -16.39 3.68 -13.50
CA SER A 374 -17.12 3.00 -12.42
C SER A 374 -18.63 2.96 -12.71
N ARG A 375 -19.30 1.91 -12.22
CA ARG A 375 -20.71 1.61 -12.45
C ARG A 375 -21.45 1.24 -11.16
N GLY A 376 -22.77 1.12 -11.22
CA GLY A 376 -23.62 0.78 -10.08
C GLY A 376 -24.35 2.00 -9.48
N PRO A 377 -25.27 1.78 -8.54
CA PRO A 377 -26.14 2.83 -8.01
C PRO A 377 -25.38 3.94 -7.27
N GLY A 378 -24.22 3.64 -6.69
CA GLY A 378 -23.36 4.63 -6.03
C GLY A 378 -22.38 5.34 -6.96
N ALA A 379 -22.29 4.94 -8.23
CA ALA A 379 -21.32 5.45 -9.20
C ALA A 379 -21.89 6.61 -10.03
N ASN A 380 -22.21 7.72 -9.39
CA ASN A 380 -22.64 8.94 -10.09
C ASN A 380 -21.57 10.04 -9.97
N PRO A 381 -20.76 10.29 -11.01
CA PRO A 381 -19.76 11.34 -10.98
C PRO A 381 -20.38 12.75 -10.90
N ALA A 382 -21.61 12.97 -11.36
CA ALA A 382 -22.21 14.31 -11.39
C ALA A 382 -22.54 14.87 -9.99
N THR A 383 -22.68 14.01 -8.99
CA THR A 383 -23.06 14.41 -7.62
C THR A 383 -21.88 14.51 -6.65
N ARG A 384 -20.66 14.23 -7.13
CA ARG A 384 -19.46 14.20 -6.29
C ARG A 384 -19.07 15.59 -5.79
N VAL A 385 -18.29 15.63 -4.72
CA VAL A 385 -17.60 16.86 -4.26
C VAL A 385 -16.82 17.53 -5.41
N LYS A 386 -16.69 18.86 -5.37
CA LYS A 386 -16.06 19.63 -6.48
C LYS A 386 -14.53 19.46 -6.58
N TRP A 387 -13.88 19.01 -5.52
CA TRP A 387 -12.43 18.85 -5.42
C TRP A 387 -11.95 17.44 -5.84
N ARG A 388 -12.77 16.69 -6.57
CA ARG A 388 -12.42 15.43 -7.24
C ARG A 388 -12.66 15.56 -8.74
N PHE A 389 -11.97 14.75 -9.55
CA PHE A 389 -12.10 14.83 -11.00
C PHE A 389 -12.23 13.44 -11.63
N GLN A 390 -12.66 13.38 -12.89
CA GLN A 390 -12.53 12.16 -13.70
C GLN A 390 -11.10 12.06 -14.25
N ILE A 391 -10.62 10.84 -14.47
CA ILE A 391 -9.41 10.64 -15.26
C ILE A 391 -9.78 10.82 -16.74
N PRO A 392 -9.07 11.64 -17.52
CA PRO A 392 -9.18 11.61 -18.97
C PRO A 392 -8.83 10.21 -19.50
N GLU A 393 -9.54 9.74 -20.53
CA GLU A 393 -9.39 8.37 -21.04
C GLU A 393 -7.94 8.05 -21.45
N GLU A 394 -7.28 9.01 -22.09
CA GLU A 394 -5.88 8.96 -22.50
C GLU A 394 -4.88 8.80 -21.35
N HIS A 395 -5.31 9.03 -20.11
CA HIS A 395 -4.48 8.95 -18.91
C HIS A 395 -4.80 7.75 -18.01
N VAL A 396 -5.83 6.95 -18.34
CA VAL A 396 -6.19 5.77 -17.54
C VAL A 396 -5.05 4.77 -17.46
N ALA A 397 -4.28 4.61 -18.55
CA ALA A 397 -3.17 3.67 -18.64
C ALA A 397 -2.05 3.94 -17.61
N PHE A 398 -1.89 5.18 -17.09
CA PHE A 398 -0.93 5.48 -16.02
C PHE A 398 -1.19 4.72 -14.73
N TYR A 399 -2.45 4.31 -14.50
CA TYR A 399 -2.88 3.57 -13.32
C TYR A 399 -3.00 2.07 -13.58
N SER A 400 -2.52 1.57 -14.72
CA SER A 400 -2.37 0.13 -14.96
C SER A 400 -1.30 -0.47 -14.05
N LEU A 401 -1.34 -1.80 -13.89
CA LEU A 401 -0.34 -2.55 -13.12
C LEU A 401 1.10 -2.29 -13.61
N GLU A 402 1.32 -2.31 -14.92
CA GLU A 402 2.61 -2.04 -15.55
C GLU A 402 3.10 -0.60 -15.24
N ASN A 403 2.25 0.39 -15.46
CA ASN A 403 2.70 1.79 -15.38
C ASN A 403 2.74 2.31 -13.94
N PHE A 404 1.87 1.83 -13.06
CA PHE A 404 1.78 2.30 -11.69
C PHE A 404 2.83 1.66 -10.77
N ILE A 405 3.02 0.34 -10.87
CA ILE A 405 3.94 -0.39 -9.97
C ILE A 405 4.98 -1.23 -10.71
N GLN A 406 5.15 -1.07 -12.04
CA GLN A 406 6.11 -1.84 -12.84
C GLN A 406 5.86 -3.35 -12.70
N GLY A 407 4.59 -3.76 -12.60
CA GLY A 407 4.25 -5.13 -12.25
C GLY A 407 4.72 -6.16 -13.27
N ASP A 408 4.90 -5.77 -14.53
CA ASP A 408 5.51 -6.60 -15.58
C ASP A 408 6.96 -7.04 -15.26
N GLU A 409 7.67 -6.31 -14.39
CA GLU A 409 9.05 -6.61 -14.02
C GLU A 409 9.19 -7.63 -12.88
N TRP A 410 8.15 -7.83 -12.06
CA TRP A 410 8.28 -8.59 -10.79
C TRP A 410 7.06 -9.41 -10.39
N VAL A 411 5.88 -9.12 -10.93
CA VAL A 411 4.71 -9.98 -10.76
C VAL A 411 4.92 -11.22 -11.63
N PRO A 412 4.84 -12.44 -11.08
CA PRO A 412 5.04 -13.66 -11.87
C PRO A 412 4.06 -13.71 -13.05
N SER A 413 4.59 -13.87 -14.27
CA SER A 413 3.80 -14.19 -15.47
C SER A 413 3.44 -15.67 -15.48
N GLU A 414 2.34 -16.04 -16.16
CA GLU A 414 2.05 -17.44 -16.47
C GLU A 414 3.24 -18.04 -17.23
N GLN A 415 3.82 -19.14 -16.71
CA GLN A 415 4.61 -20.09 -17.49
C GLN A 415 3.82 -21.38 -17.61
#